data_AF-A0A959PIV9-F1
#
_entry.id   AF-A0A959PIV9-F1
#
_cell.length_a   1.000
_cell.length_b   1.000
_cell.length_c   1.000
_cell.angle_alpha   90.00
_cell.angle_beta   90.00
_cell.angle_gamma   90.00
#
_symmetry.space_group_name_H-M   'P 1'
#
loop_
_entity.id
_entity.type
_entity.pdbx_description
1 polymer ?
#
loop_
_entity_poly.entity_id
_entity_poly.type
_entity_poly.pdbx_seq_one_letter_code
_entity_poly.pdbx_strand_id
1 'polypeptide(L)'
;MKNIGFFLLPAFLFLFATCEKNPVTPNPIDDLPDIAGYPIVGTHQTVAYNNQTEMAVPGIGDAFYGQNANYQGIAPSYKDNGNGTITDLVTGLMWSKTPDMDEDGDIDVADKMTADDAVAFAASYKVGGYTDWRLPTIKELYSLIIFSGVDPSGYEGTSTSGLFPFINTDYFDFAYGDTDAGERIIDAQYATTSMYVDGNLLFGVNFADGRIKGYGLQMPFGSGEKTFFVMYVRGNTTYGENDFTDNGDGTITDKATNLMWMQDDNGAGVYWEEALTYAENFEYAGYTDWRLPDVKELQSIVDYTRSPGTTHSAAMDPLFHCTEMINEAGQSDYPFFWSSTTHSNWTNMAGNHAAYVSFGRALGYMSDWVDVHGAGAQRSDPKTGDPADFSTGFGPQGDAIRIYNYVRLVRTIQN
;
A
#
# COMPACT_ATOMS: atom_id res chain seq x y z
N MET A 1 82.65 8.41 -45.72
CA MET A 1 81.20 8.36 -46.01
C MET A 1 80.58 7.22 -45.20
N LYS A 2 79.98 7.52 -44.04
CA LYS A 2 79.13 6.59 -43.29
C LYS A 2 78.02 7.42 -42.64
N ASN A 3 76.78 7.00 -42.90
CA ASN A 3 75.52 7.60 -42.48
C ASN A 3 75.39 7.67 -40.96
N ILE A 4 74.90 8.80 -40.45
CA ILE A 4 74.32 8.92 -39.10
C ILE A 4 72.82 9.11 -39.31
N GLY A 5 72.04 8.10 -38.97
CA GLY A 5 70.58 8.13 -39.01
C GLY A 5 70.00 8.88 -37.81
N PHE A 6 69.10 9.82 -38.07
CA PHE A 6 68.24 10.43 -37.05
C PHE A 6 66.99 9.57 -36.88
N PHE A 7 66.76 9.06 -35.67
CA PHE A 7 65.47 8.46 -35.27
C PHE A 7 64.54 9.58 -34.80
N LEU A 8 63.38 9.73 -35.45
CA LEU A 8 62.25 10.50 -34.92
C LEU A 8 61.43 9.57 -34.01
N LEU A 9 61.30 9.94 -32.72
CA LEU A 9 60.24 9.39 -31.86
C LEU A 9 58.93 10.14 -32.15
N PRO A 10 57.78 9.43 -32.29
CA PRO A 10 56.49 10.10 -32.33
C PRO A 10 56.09 10.54 -30.91
N ALA A 11 55.75 11.82 -30.76
CA ALA A 11 55.10 12.33 -29.56
C ALA A 11 53.66 11.79 -29.51
N PHE A 12 53.38 10.90 -28.56
CA PHE A 12 52.02 10.50 -28.22
C PHE A 12 51.33 11.68 -27.52
N LEU A 13 50.35 12.27 -28.19
CA LEU A 13 49.45 13.24 -27.59
C LEU A 13 48.41 12.47 -26.76
N PHE A 14 48.63 12.37 -25.45
CA PHE A 14 47.59 11.90 -24.52
C PHE A 14 46.54 13.00 -24.36
N LEU A 15 45.39 12.84 -25.02
CA LEU A 15 44.18 13.58 -24.63
C LEU A 15 43.73 13.06 -23.27
N PHE A 16 43.97 13.84 -22.22
CA PHE A 16 43.24 13.69 -20.97
C PHE A 16 41.83 14.23 -21.20
N ALA A 17 40.86 13.35 -21.44
CA ALA A 17 39.45 13.70 -21.29
C ALA A 17 39.21 13.93 -19.80
N THR A 18 39.20 15.20 -19.38
CA THR A 18 38.67 15.57 -18.08
C THR A 18 37.19 15.25 -18.09
N CYS A 19 36.78 14.27 -17.30
CA CYS A 19 35.38 14.04 -16.98
C CYS A 19 34.93 15.27 -16.16
N GLU A 20 34.39 16.28 -16.84
CA GLU A 20 33.66 17.34 -16.14
C GLU A 20 32.50 16.66 -15.43
N LYS A 21 32.52 16.67 -14.09
CA LYS A 21 31.32 16.35 -13.31
C LYS A 21 30.24 17.30 -13.81
N ASN A 22 29.19 16.75 -14.42
CA ASN A 22 28.01 17.54 -14.78
C ASN A 22 27.65 18.42 -13.57
N PRO A 23 27.50 19.75 -13.76
CA PRO A 23 27.13 20.61 -12.65
C PRO A 23 25.80 20.13 -12.08
N VAL A 24 25.81 19.65 -10.84
CA VAL A 24 24.59 19.35 -10.09
C VAL A 24 23.93 20.70 -9.83
N THR A 25 22.85 20.99 -10.54
CA THR A 25 21.97 22.09 -10.18
C THR A 25 21.42 21.79 -8.80
N PRO A 26 21.71 22.62 -7.77
CA PRO A 26 21.12 22.42 -6.46
C PRO A 26 19.59 22.49 -6.60
N ASN A 27 18.90 21.64 -5.85
CA ASN A 27 17.45 21.68 -5.77
C ASN A 27 16.98 23.10 -5.38
N PRO A 28 15.77 23.50 -5.82
CA PRO A 28 15.06 24.63 -5.22
C PRO A 28 15.04 24.53 -3.70
N ILE A 29 14.93 25.67 -3.01
CA ILE A 29 14.69 25.67 -1.55
C ILE A 29 13.34 24.98 -1.32
N ASP A 30 13.35 23.90 -0.53
CA ASP A 30 12.15 23.13 -0.23
C ASP A 30 11.17 23.93 0.64
N ASP A 31 9.95 24.09 0.14
CA ASP A 31 8.77 24.56 0.90
C ASP A 31 7.98 23.36 1.45
N LEU A 32 8.69 22.28 1.79
CA LEU A 32 8.11 21.11 2.46
C LEU A 32 7.75 21.47 3.90
N PRO A 33 6.61 20.98 4.42
CA PRO A 33 6.29 21.15 5.82
C PRO A 33 7.31 20.40 6.68
N ASP A 34 7.68 20.98 7.83
CA ASP A 34 8.59 20.35 8.80
C ASP A 34 7.83 19.26 9.57
N ILE A 35 7.73 18.10 8.93
CA ILE A 35 7.03 16.91 9.44
C ILE A 35 8.04 15.77 9.49
N ALA A 36 8.18 15.19 10.68
CA ALA A 36 9.00 14.01 10.94
C ALA A 36 8.14 12.85 11.46
N GLY A 37 8.67 11.63 11.37
CA GLY A 37 7.98 10.42 11.80
C GLY A 37 6.97 9.93 10.77
N TYR A 38 5.92 9.27 11.26
CA TYR A 38 4.96 8.51 10.45
C TYR A 38 3.50 8.92 10.75
N PRO A 39 3.10 10.18 10.48
CA PRO A 39 1.70 10.59 10.62
C PRO A 39 0.84 9.88 9.56
N ILE A 40 -0.08 9.03 10.01
CA ILE A 40 -0.90 8.22 9.12
C ILE A 40 -2.02 9.07 8.54
N VAL A 41 -2.01 9.23 7.21
CA VAL A 41 -3.14 9.80 6.47
C VAL A 41 -4.33 8.86 6.62
N GLY A 42 -5.47 9.38 7.07
CA GLY A 42 -6.71 8.62 7.21
C GLY A 42 -7.26 8.11 5.87
N THR A 43 -8.25 7.24 5.95
CA THR A 43 -8.87 6.60 4.77
C THR A 43 -9.78 7.52 3.96
N HIS A 44 -10.20 8.65 4.52
CA HIS A 44 -11.22 9.53 3.92
C HIS A 44 -12.58 8.84 3.65
N GLN A 45 -12.85 7.71 4.29
CA GLN A 45 -14.16 7.06 4.23
C GLN A 45 -15.13 7.71 5.23
N THR A 46 -15.97 8.61 4.73
CA THR A 46 -16.98 9.34 5.53
C THR A 46 -18.35 8.68 5.53
N VAL A 47 -18.57 7.69 4.65
CA VAL A 47 -19.83 6.93 4.55
C VAL A 47 -19.77 5.73 5.47
N ALA A 48 -20.86 5.45 6.18
CA ALA A 48 -21.01 4.27 7.02
C ALA A 48 -21.70 3.15 6.23
N TYR A 49 -21.36 1.90 6.55
CA TYR A 49 -21.91 0.73 5.88
C TYR A 49 -22.40 -0.29 6.90
N ASN A 50 -23.49 -0.98 6.57
CA ASN A 50 -23.83 -2.25 7.22
C ASN A 50 -23.13 -3.41 6.48
N ASN A 51 -23.61 -4.64 6.66
CA ASN A 51 -23.07 -5.83 6.00
C ASN A 51 -23.32 -5.90 4.48
N GLN A 52 -24.03 -4.94 3.86
CA GLN A 52 -24.40 -4.99 2.44
C GLN A 52 -24.35 -3.64 1.74
N THR A 53 -24.81 -2.57 2.38
CA THR A 53 -25.03 -1.26 1.73
C THR A 53 -24.60 -0.11 2.62
N GLU A 54 -24.57 1.08 2.03
CA GLU A 54 -24.48 2.34 2.77
C GLU A 54 -25.62 2.47 3.79
N MET A 55 -25.34 3.17 4.88
CA MET A 55 -26.29 3.51 5.94
C MET A 55 -25.98 4.89 6.52
N ALA A 56 -26.90 5.42 7.34
CA ALA A 56 -26.62 6.59 8.15
C ALA A 56 -25.52 6.28 9.18
N VAL A 57 -24.70 7.27 9.51
CA VAL A 57 -23.63 7.11 10.51
C VAL A 57 -24.27 6.71 11.86
N PRO A 58 -23.93 5.53 12.41
CA PRO A 58 -24.51 5.05 13.66
C PRO A 58 -24.03 5.88 14.85
N GLY A 59 -24.85 5.99 15.90
CA GLY A 59 -24.47 6.59 17.18
C GLY A 59 -23.87 5.57 18.15
N ILE A 60 -23.33 6.07 19.27
CA ILE A 60 -22.77 5.20 20.33
C ILE A 60 -23.82 4.19 20.80
N GLY A 61 -23.47 2.91 20.74
CA GLY A 61 -24.33 1.79 21.14
C GLY A 61 -25.24 1.24 20.04
N ASP A 62 -25.30 1.88 18.87
CA ASP A 62 -25.99 1.34 17.70
C ASP A 62 -25.16 0.25 17.01
N ALA A 63 -25.83 -0.61 16.26
CA ALA A 63 -25.16 -1.59 15.40
C ALA A 63 -24.23 -0.90 14.40
N PHE A 64 -23.07 -1.53 14.17
CA PHE A 64 -21.99 -1.01 13.32
C PHE A 64 -21.37 0.33 13.77
N TYR A 65 -21.57 0.77 15.02
CA TYR A 65 -20.77 1.87 15.58
C TYR A 65 -19.28 1.50 15.66
N GLY A 66 -18.40 2.46 15.42
CA GLY A 66 -16.95 2.31 15.50
C GLY A 66 -16.23 2.13 14.16
N GLN A 67 -16.92 2.40 13.06
CA GLN A 67 -16.34 2.42 11.71
C GLN A 67 -15.51 3.68 11.46
N ASN A 68 -14.86 3.76 10.29
CA ASN A 68 -14.21 5.00 9.83
C ASN A 68 -15.13 6.22 9.93
N ALA A 69 -16.39 6.12 9.52
CA ALA A 69 -17.36 7.22 9.61
C ALA A 69 -17.54 7.79 11.04
N ASN A 70 -17.27 6.98 12.07
CA ASN A 70 -17.28 7.41 13.48
C ASN A 70 -15.91 7.94 13.94
N TYR A 71 -14.82 7.28 13.52
CA TYR A 71 -13.44 7.65 13.84
C TYR A 71 -12.70 8.08 12.58
N GLN A 72 -12.89 9.34 12.19
CA GLN A 72 -12.17 9.91 11.06
C GLN A 72 -10.69 10.09 11.43
N GLY A 73 -9.80 9.51 10.62
CA GLY A 73 -8.36 9.76 10.68
C GLY A 73 -8.00 11.17 10.17
N ILE A 74 -6.69 11.44 10.03
CA ILE A 74 -6.21 12.71 9.50
C ILE A 74 -6.66 12.85 8.04
N ALA A 75 -7.45 13.88 7.72
CA ALA A 75 -7.92 14.10 6.35
C ALA A 75 -6.71 14.29 5.40
N PRO A 76 -6.70 13.63 4.21
CA PRO A 76 -5.69 13.90 3.20
C PRO A 76 -5.63 15.39 2.87
N SER A 77 -4.42 15.95 2.79
CA SER A 77 -4.22 17.37 2.54
C SER A 77 -3.04 17.55 1.58
N TYR A 78 -3.32 18.12 0.42
CA TYR A 78 -2.36 18.25 -0.67
C TYR A 78 -2.26 19.70 -1.14
N LYS A 79 -1.09 20.07 -1.66
CA LYS A 79 -0.84 21.34 -2.36
C LYS A 79 -0.27 21.02 -3.74
N ASP A 80 -1.00 21.38 -4.79
CA ASP A 80 -0.43 21.43 -6.15
C ASP A 80 0.53 22.63 -6.24
N ASN A 81 1.80 22.36 -6.53
CA ASN A 81 2.82 23.39 -6.63
C ASN A 81 2.85 24.08 -8.00
N GLY A 82 2.03 23.65 -8.96
CA GLY A 82 1.92 24.23 -10.30
C GLY A 82 3.12 23.96 -11.21
N ASN A 83 3.96 22.98 -10.84
CA ASN A 83 5.22 22.66 -11.53
C ASN A 83 5.39 21.14 -11.78
N GLY A 84 4.27 20.39 -11.78
CA GLY A 84 4.25 18.93 -11.92
C GLY A 84 4.50 18.16 -10.63
N THR A 85 4.50 18.83 -9.47
CA THR A 85 4.67 18.19 -8.16
C THR A 85 3.52 18.50 -7.20
N ILE A 86 3.20 17.53 -6.35
CA ILE A 86 2.19 17.63 -5.30
C ILE A 86 2.88 17.49 -3.94
N THR A 87 2.70 18.46 -3.04
CA THR A 87 3.16 18.34 -1.64
C THR A 87 2.05 17.74 -0.80
N ASP A 88 2.33 16.67 -0.08
CA ASP A 88 1.47 16.09 0.95
C ASP A 88 1.74 16.79 2.29
N LEU A 89 0.75 17.56 2.73
CA LEU A 89 0.82 18.39 3.93
C LEU A 89 0.63 17.59 5.24
N VAL A 90 0.29 16.31 5.16
CA VAL A 90 0.19 15.42 6.31
C VAL A 90 1.49 14.65 6.50
N THR A 91 2.06 14.12 5.42
CA THR A 91 3.22 13.21 5.50
C THR A 91 4.57 13.92 5.38
N GLY A 92 4.59 15.13 4.84
CA GLY A 92 5.84 15.82 4.49
C GLY A 92 6.54 15.21 3.26
N LEU A 93 5.84 14.35 2.51
CA LEU A 93 6.28 13.84 1.23
C LEU A 93 5.91 14.82 0.11
N MET A 94 6.68 14.79 -0.96
CA MET A 94 6.34 15.43 -2.23
C MET A 94 6.39 14.39 -3.34
N TRP A 95 5.41 14.44 -4.22
CA TRP A 95 5.14 13.45 -5.25
C TRP A 95 5.25 14.07 -6.65
N SER A 96 5.65 13.28 -7.64
CA SER A 96 5.29 13.57 -9.03
C SER A 96 3.76 13.64 -9.14
N LYS A 97 3.23 14.47 -10.04
CA LYS A 97 1.79 14.63 -10.19
C LYS A 97 1.12 13.51 -11.00
N THR A 98 1.84 12.99 -11.99
CA THR A 98 1.30 12.08 -13.02
C THR A 98 2.17 10.83 -13.17
N PRO A 99 1.56 9.68 -13.53
CA PRO A 99 2.25 8.50 -14.01
C PRO A 99 2.50 8.52 -15.53
N ASP A 100 2.13 9.58 -16.26
CA ASP A 100 2.52 9.82 -17.66
C ASP A 100 4.04 10.03 -17.71
N MET A 101 4.77 9.02 -18.19
CA MET A 101 6.23 8.94 -18.14
C MET A 101 6.90 9.29 -19.46
N ASP A 102 6.17 9.27 -20.58
CA ASP A 102 6.69 9.71 -21.88
C ASP A 102 6.26 11.15 -22.26
N GLU A 103 5.44 11.78 -21.41
CA GLU A 103 4.98 13.16 -21.47
C GLU A 103 4.13 13.48 -22.72
N ASP A 104 3.43 12.48 -23.26
CA ASP A 104 2.58 12.66 -24.44
C ASP A 104 1.15 13.16 -24.11
N GLY A 105 0.77 13.13 -22.82
CA GLY A 105 -0.49 13.60 -22.28
C GLY A 105 -1.59 12.54 -22.15
N ASP A 106 -1.33 11.30 -22.58
CA ASP A 106 -2.15 10.13 -22.34
C ASP A 106 -1.50 9.27 -21.23
N ILE A 107 -2.30 8.54 -20.44
CA ILE A 107 -1.78 7.58 -19.44
C ILE A 107 -2.20 6.18 -19.88
N ASP A 108 -1.27 5.38 -20.38
CA ASP A 108 -1.56 4.08 -20.98
C ASP A 108 -0.46 3.02 -20.72
N VAL A 109 -0.43 1.96 -21.52
CA VAL A 109 0.55 0.88 -21.36
C VAL A 109 2.00 1.31 -21.64
N ALA A 110 2.22 2.38 -22.43
CA ALA A 110 3.54 2.90 -22.80
C ALA A 110 4.27 3.54 -21.61
N ASP A 111 3.53 4.06 -20.63
CA ASP A 111 4.08 4.65 -19.40
C ASP A 111 4.62 3.62 -18.41
N LYS A 112 4.27 2.36 -18.60
CA LYS A 112 4.58 1.32 -17.63
C LYS A 112 6.03 0.86 -17.75
N MET A 113 6.68 0.71 -16.61
CA MET A 113 8.06 0.26 -16.51
C MET A 113 8.15 -1.09 -15.82
N THR A 114 9.19 -1.87 -16.14
CA THR A 114 9.55 -3.02 -15.31
C THR A 114 9.95 -2.54 -13.91
N ALA A 115 9.92 -3.42 -12.91
CA ALA A 115 10.32 -3.05 -11.55
C ALA A 115 11.78 -2.53 -11.49
N ASP A 116 12.69 -3.16 -12.24
CA ASP A 116 14.10 -2.76 -12.29
C ASP A 116 14.28 -1.42 -13.00
N ASP A 117 13.59 -1.19 -14.12
CA ASP A 117 13.63 0.08 -14.85
C ASP A 117 13.04 1.23 -14.02
N ALA A 118 11.96 0.99 -13.28
CA ALA A 118 11.35 1.97 -12.40
C ALA A 118 12.33 2.47 -11.31
N VAL A 119 13.14 1.57 -10.74
CA VAL A 119 14.18 1.96 -9.78
C VAL A 119 15.31 2.73 -10.48
N ALA A 120 15.75 2.26 -11.65
CA ALA A 120 16.86 2.89 -12.37
C ALA A 120 16.52 4.30 -12.90
N PHE A 121 15.28 4.49 -13.37
CA PHE A 121 14.83 5.72 -14.00
C PHE A 121 14.77 6.90 -13.01
N ALA A 122 14.51 6.64 -11.73
CA ALA A 122 14.52 7.66 -10.66
C ALA A 122 15.79 8.54 -10.67
N ALA A 123 16.96 7.96 -10.99
CA ALA A 123 18.23 8.67 -10.97
C ALA A 123 18.35 9.77 -12.05
N SER A 124 17.56 9.66 -13.12
CA SER A 124 17.48 10.64 -14.19
C SER A 124 16.21 11.48 -14.18
N TYR A 125 15.21 11.10 -13.37
CA TYR A 125 13.91 11.76 -13.33
C TYR A 125 14.02 13.16 -12.72
N LYS A 126 13.40 14.14 -13.39
CA LYS A 126 13.45 15.55 -13.01
C LYS A 126 12.10 16.20 -13.26
N VAL A 127 11.43 16.60 -12.19
CA VAL A 127 10.19 17.37 -12.24
C VAL A 127 10.21 18.43 -11.13
N GLY A 128 9.55 19.57 -11.36
CA GLY A 128 9.52 20.68 -10.41
C GLY A 128 10.87 21.35 -10.11
N GLY A 129 11.93 21.01 -10.86
CA GLY A 129 13.31 21.46 -10.62
C GLY A 129 14.11 20.59 -9.64
N TYR A 130 13.54 19.48 -9.15
CA TYR A 130 14.18 18.58 -8.19
C TYR A 130 14.83 17.37 -8.88
N THR A 131 15.90 16.84 -8.28
CA THR A 131 16.68 15.71 -8.82
C THR A 131 16.91 14.57 -7.82
N ASP A 132 16.32 14.63 -6.63
CA ASP A 132 16.43 13.67 -5.52
C ASP A 132 15.19 12.78 -5.41
N TRP A 133 14.57 12.48 -6.54
CA TRP A 133 13.43 11.58 -6.65
C TRP A 133 13.82 10.14 -6.40
N ARG A 134 12.89 9.36 -5.81
CA ARG A 134 13.02 7.91 -5.63
C ARG A 134 11.68 7.22 -5.84
N LEU A 135 11.74 5.93 -6.19
CA LEU A 135 10.54 5.08 -6.18
C LEU A 135 10.07 4.91 -4.72
N PRO A 136 8.76 5.00 -4.43
CA PRO A 136 8.23 4.92 -3.08
C PRO A 136 8.35 3.51 -2.51
N THR A 137 8.39 3.41 -1.19
CA THR A 137 8.06 2.18 -0.46
C THR A 137 6.55 1.92 -0.51
N ILE A 138 6.11 0.72 -0.14
CA ILE A 138 4.68 0.42 -0.08
C ILE A 138 3.94 1.27 0.98
N LYS A 139 4.56 1.57 2.13
CA LYS A 139 3.97 2.44 3.16
C LYS A 139 3.73 3.86 2.63
N GLU A 140 4.64 4.38 1.82
CA GLU A 140 4.50 5.70 1.21
C GLU A 140 3.44 5.70 0.11
N LEU A 141 3.51 4.77 -0.85
CA LEU A 141 2.53 4.77 -1.94
C LEU A 141 1.10 4.52 -1.43
N TYR A 142 0.97 3.68 -0.40
CA TYR A 142 -0.31 3.44 0.26
C TYR A 142 -0.82 4.65 1.04
N SER A 143 0.01 5.65 1.38
CA SER A 143 -0.46 6.88 2.02
C SER A 143 -1.42 7.67 1.11
N LEU A 144 -1.29 7.53 -0.21
CA LEU A 144 -2.15 8.18 -1.21
C LEU A 144 -3.52 7.52 -1.35
N ILE A 145 -3.70 6.29 -0.84
CA ILE A 145 -4.96 5.58 -0.99
C ILE A 145 -6.08 6.26 -0.19
N ILE A 146 -7.25 6.41 -0.82
CA ILE A 146 -8.50 6.86 -0.19
C ILE A 146 -9.61 5.84 -0.43
N PHE A 147 -10.38 5.53 0.61
CA PHE A 147 -11.47 4.55 0.61
C PHE A 147 -12.84 5.19 0.37
N SER A 148 -12.85 6.39 -0.22
CA SER A 148 -14.00 6.92 -0.96
C SER A 148 -14.05 6.43 -2.41
N GLY A 149 -13.01 5.73 -2.88
CA GLY A 149 -13.02 5.00 -4.16
C GLY A 149 -13.94 3.79 -4.14
N VAL A 150 -14.26 3.29 -5.33
CA VAL A 150 -15.20 2.17 -5.54
C VAL A 150 -14.54 1.13 -6.44
N ASP A 151 -14.42 -0.11 -5.95
CA ASP A 151 -13.84 -1.23 -6.69
C ASP A 151 -14.73 -1.60 -7.89
N PRO A 152 -14.24 -1.47 -9.13
CA PRO A 152 -14.99 -1.81 -10.32
C PRO A 152 -14.96 -3.31 -10.63
N SER A 153 -14.38 -4.16 -9.77
CA SER A 153 -14.38 -5.61 -9.96
C SER A 153 -15.80 -6.14 -10.18
N GLY A 154 -16.00 -6.86 -11.29
CA GLY A 154 -17.31 -7.33 -11.76
C GLY A 154 -18.00 -6.41 -12.77
N TYR A 155 -17.41 -5.25 -13.10
CA TYR A 155 -17.83 -4.42 -14.23
C TYR A 155 -17.34 -5.03 -15.55
N GLU A 156 -18.26 -5.26 -16.49
CA GLU A 156 -17.97 -5.89 -17.80
C GLU A 156 -17.86 -4.88 -18.96
N GLY A 157 -18.08 -3.58 -18.69
CA GLY A 157 -17.94 -2.54 -19.69
C GLY A 157 -16.49 -2.11 -19.89
N THR A 158 -16.26 -1.32 -20.93
CA THR A 158 -14.94 -0.72 -21.24
C THR A 158 -14.87 0.77 -20.91
N SER A 159 -16.00 1.40 -20.61
CA SER A 159 -16.02 2.82 -20.25
C SER A 159 -15.58 3.02 -18.80
N THR A 160 -14.64 3.93 -18.59
CA THR A 160 -14.19 4.35 -17.25
C THR A 160 -15.03 5.49 -16.68
N SER A 161 -15.95 6.05 -17.47
CA SER A 161 -16.85 7.12 -17.03
C SER A 161 -17.72 6.66 -15.86
N GLY A 162 -17.63 7.35 -14.74
CA GLY A 162 -18.41 7.05 -13.53
C GLY A 162 -17.77 5.99 -12.62
N LEU A 163 -16.55 5.56 -12.92
CA LEU A 163 -15.71 4.83 -11.96
C LEU A 163 -14.96 5.82 -11.06
N PHE A 164 -14.69 5.42 -9.82
CA PHE A 164 -14.06 6.25 -8.81
C PHE A 164 -12.81 5.55 -8.27
N PRO A 165 -11.60 5.98 -8.65
CA PRO A 165 -10.38 5.33 -8.18
C PRO A 165 -10.14 5.64 -6.71
N PHE A 166 -9.29 4.83 -6.08
CA PHE A 166 -8.89 4.96 -4.67
C PHE A 166 -7.75 5.98 -4.49
N ILE A 167 -7.70 7.03 -5.31
CA ILE A 167 -6.73 8.13 -5.24
C ILE A 167 -7.45 9.47 -5.43
N ASN A 168 -6.92 10.55 -4.86
CA ASN A 168 -7.50 11.88 -5.02
C ASN A 168 -7.16 12.48 -6.40
N THR A 169 -8.09 12.36 -7.34
CA THR A 169 -7.92 12.83 -8.73
C THR A 169 -8.02 14.35 -8.90
N ASP A 170 -8.32 15.11 -7.84
CA ASP A 170 -8.19 16.58 -7.89
C ASP A 170 -6.71 17.01 -7.87
N TYR A 171 -5.82 16.13 -7.38
CA TYR A 171 -4.38 16.40 -7.24
C TYR A 171 -3.50 15.48 -8.07
N PHE A 172 -3.86 14.20 -8.21
CA PHE A 172 -3.06 13.21 -8.92
C PHE A 172 -3.72 12.79 -10.22
N ASP A 173 -2.95 12.78 -11.30
CA ASP A 173 -3.43 12.26 -12.56
C ASP A 173 -3.48 10.73 -12.47
N PHE A 174 -4.49 10.12 -13.09
CA PHE A 174 -4.75 8.69 -12.99
C PHE A 174 -5.49 8.19 -14.23
N ALA A 175 -5.11 7.00 -14.70
CA ALA A 175 -5.91 6.21 -15.62
C ALA A 175 -6.09 4.77 -15.12
N TYR A 176 -7.21 4.18 -15.55
CA TYR A 176 -7.45 2.74 -15.46
C TYR A 176 -6.59 2.00 -16.50
N GLY A 177 -6.58 0.67 -16.47
CA GLY A 177 -5.85 -0.13 -17.46
C GLY A 177 -6.29 0.16 -18.90
N ASP A 178 -5.34 0.10 -19.83
CA ASP A 178 -5.52 0.42 -21.24
C ASP A 178 -6.25 -0.71 -21.98
N THR A 179 -7.56 -0.52 -22.16
CA THR A 179 -8.40 -1.51 -22.84
C THR A 179 -8.13 -1.61 -24.35
N ASP A 180 -7.56 -0.57 -24.97
CA ASP A 180 -7.20 -0.59 -26.39
C ASP A 180 -5.95 -1.45 -26.63
N ALA A 181 -5.05 -1.53 -25.64
CA ALA A 181 -3.96 -2.50 -25.58
C ALA A 181 -4.36 -3.90 -25.04
N GLY A 182 -5.65 -4.11 -24.72
CA GLY A 182 -6.19 -5.39 -24.26
C GLY A 182 -6.03 -5.64 -22.75
N GLU A 183 -5.71 -4.62 -21.98
CA GLU A 183 -5.72 -4.68 -20.53
C GLU A 183 -7.16 -4.64 -19.97
N ARG A 184 -7.35 -5.13 -18.75
CA ARG A 184 -8.60 -4.91 -18.02
C ARG A 184 -8.55 -3.53 -17.37
N ILE A 185 -9.71 -2.95 -17.06
CA ILE A 185 -9.82 -1.69 -16.33
C ILE A 185 -8.99 -1.68 -15.02
N ILE A 186 -8.90 -2.82 -14.32
CA ILE A 186 -8.14 -2.94 -13.07
C ILE A 186 -6.64 -3.16 -13.26
N ASP A 187 -6.12 -3.23 -14.49
CA ASP A 187 -4.71 -3.47 -14.78
C ASP A 187 -3.85 -2.20 -14.63
N ALA A 188 -4.09 -1.43 -13.57
CA ALA A 188 -3.42 -0.17 -13.24
C ALA A 188 -2.57 -0.30 -11.95
N GLN A 189 -1.68 -1.30 -11.92
CA GLN A 189 -0.80 -1.54 -10.78
C GLN A 189 0.39 -0.56 -10.77
N TYR A 190 0.72 -0.03 -9.60
CA TYR A 190 1.84 0.89 -9.38
C TYR A 190 2.98 0.19 -8.63
N ALA A 191 4.21 0.38 -9.13
CA ALA A 191 5.40 -0.22 -8.54
C ALA A 191 5.85 0.48 -7.25
N THR A 192 6.48 -0.28 -6.37
CA THR A 192 7.16 0.22 -5.17
C THR A 192 8.53 -0.46 -5.03
N THR A 193 9.33 -0.02 -4.07
CA THR A 193 10.60 -0.67 -3.71
C THR A 193 10.42 -1.87 -2.77
N SER A 194 9.20 -2.14 -2.30
CA SER A 194 8.93 -3.16 -1.29
C SER A 194 8.71 -4.53 -1.93
N MET A 195 9.67 -5.43 -1.73
CA MET A 195 9.61 -6.82 -2.20
C MET A 195 9.11 -7.75 -1.10
N TYR A 196 8.32 -8.76 -1.48
CA TYR A 196 7.96 -9.84 -0.57
C TYR A 196 9.17 -10.73 -0.29
N VAL A 197 9.46 -10.96 0.99
CA VAL A 197 10.68 -11.66 1.42
C VAL A 197 10.63 -13.18 1.27
N ASP A 198 9.45 -13.75 0.99
CA ASP A 198 9.24 -15.20 0.78
C ASP A 198 8.71 -15.48 -0.64
N GLY A 199 9.21 -14.73 -1.63
CA GLY A 199 8.84 -14.92 -3.02
C GLY A 199 9.50 -13.92 -3.95
N ASN A 200 9.27 -14.06 -5.26
CA ASN A 200 9.66 -13.06 -6.24
C ASN A 200 8.47 -12.17 -6.61
N LEU A 201 7.90 -11.52 -5.59
CA LEU A 201 6.73 -10.66 -5.71
C LEU A 201 7.08 -9.23 -5.28
N LEU A 202 6.63 -8.25 -6.05
CA LEU A 202 6.65 -6.84 -5.68
C LEU A 202 5.33 -6.46 -5.02
N PHE A 203 5.36 -5.85 -3.83
CA PHE A 203 4.16 -5.24 -3.27
C PHE A 203 3.86 -3.96 -4.05
N GLY A 204 2.73 -3.95 -4.75
CA GLY A 204 2.24 -2.78 -5.48
C GLY A 204 0.93 -2.28 -4.90
N VAL A 205 0.62 -1.01 -5.16
CA VAL A 205 -0.71 -0.43 -4.93
C VAL A 205 -1.47 -0.43 -6.25
N ASN A 206 -2.76 -0.76 -6.21
CA ASN A 206 -3.62 -0.59 -7.36
C ASN A 206 -4.76 0.36 -7.01
N PHE A 207 -4.65 1.61 -7.47
CA PHE A 207 -5.67 2.63 -7.21
C PHE A 207 -6.96 2.38 -8.00
N ALA A 208 -6.97 1.50 -9.01
CA ALA A 208 -8.21 1.12 -9.68
C ALA A 208 -9.10 0.23 -8.80
N ASP A 209 -8.52 -0.66 -7.98
CA ASP A 209 -9.28 -1.65 -7.19
C ASP A 209 -9.05 -1.56 -5.68
N GLY A 210 -8.20 -0.65 -5.21
CA GLY A 210 -8.06 -0.26 -3.81
C GLY A 210 -7.32 -1.28 -2.93
N ARG A 211 -6.23 -1.88 -3.44
CA ARG A 211 -5.54 -2.99 -2.75
C ARG A 211 -4.01 -2.86 -2.76
N ILE A 212 -3.39 -3.51 -1.77
CA ILE A 212 -1.97 -3.93 -1.82
C ILE A 212 -1.93 -5.42 -2.16
N LYS A 213 -1.20 -5.78 -3.20
CA LYS A 213 -0.96 -7.18 -3.59
C LYS A 213 0.52 -7.41 -3.90
N GLY A 214 0.96 -8.64 -3.68
CA GLY A 214 2.20 -9.14 -4.27
C GLY A 214 1.99 -9.45 -5.76
N TYR A 215 2.78 -8.83 -6.62
CA TYR A 215 2.74 -9.04 -8.05
C TYR A 215 3.99 -9.76 -8.52
N GLY A 216 3.83 -10.86 -9.24
CA GLY A 216 4.94 -11.50 -9.94
C GLY A 216 5.58 -10.54 -10.95
N LEU A 217 6.89 -10.67 -11.13
CA LEU A 217 7.68 -9.83 -12.04
C LEU A 217 7.64 -10.31 -13.50
N GLN A 218 6.87 -11.35 -13.81
CA GLN A 218 6.68 -11.89 -15.15
C GLN A 218 5.19 -11.91 -15.51
N MET A 219 4.90 -11.77 -16.80
CA MET A 219 3.52 -11.85 -17.29
C MET A 219 2.93 -13.27 -17.09
N PRO A 220 1.73 -13.42 -16.50
CA PRO A 220 1.18 -14.73 -16.12
C PRO A 220 0.98 -15.72 -17.28
N PHE A 221 0.75 -15.22 -18.50
CA PHE A 221 0.40 -16.02 -19.68
C PHE A 221 1.25 -15.70 -20.92
N GLY A 222 2.39 -15.02 -20.75
CA GLY A 222 3.19 -14.50 -21.85
C GLY A 222 4.70 -14.64 -21.63
N SER A 223 5.47 -14.25 -22.65
CA SER A 223 6.91 -14.02 -22.53
C SER A 223 7.16 -12.54 -22.26
N GLY A 224 7.78 -12.21 -21.14
CA GLY A 224 8.14 -10.83 -20.84
C GLY A 224 8.06 -10.53 -19.35
N GLU A 225 8.77 -9.48 -18.96
CA GLU A 225 8.67 -8.91 -17.62
C GLU A 225 7.34 -8.18 -17.46
N LYS A 226 6.78 -8.23 -16.25
CA LYS A 226 5.59 -7.46 -15.94
C LYS A 226 5.98 -5.99 -15.78
N THR A 227 5.18 -5.11 -16.36
CA THR A 227 5.33 -3.65 -16.22
C THR A 227 4.24 -3.07 -15.32
N PHE A 228 4.53 -1.89 -14.76
CA PHE A 228 3.71 -1.20 -13.75
C PHE A 228 3.73 0.30 -14.03
N PHE A 229 2.66 1.01 -13.68
CA PHE A 229 2.72 2.46 -13.56
C PHE A 229 3.70 2.84 -12.44
N VAL A 230 4.23 4.06 -12.51
CA VAL A 230 5.19 4.57 -11.51
C VAL A 230 4.79 5.97 -11.08
N MET A 231 5.04 6.26 -9.81
CA MET A 231 4.99 7.61 -9.24
C MET A 231 6.24 7.77 -8.39
N TYR A 232 6.90 8.91 -8.47
CA TYR A 232 8.13 9.15 -7.72
C TYR A 232 7.85 10.07 -6.53
N VAL A 233 8.62 9.86 -5.46
CA VAL A 233 8.47 10.58 -4.20
C VAL A 233 9.82 11.15 -3.74
N ARG A 234 9.76 12.21 -2.93
CA ARG A 234 10.87 12.82 -2.20
C ARG A 234 10.36 13.41 -0.87
N GLY A 235 11.26 13.94 -0.04
CA GLY A 235 10.89 14.55 1.25
C GLY A 235 11.08 13.59 2.43
N ASN A 236 10.15 13.58 3.40
CA ASN A 236 10.24 12.85 4.68
C ASN A 236 10.83 11.43 4.52
N THR A 237 12.08 11.26 4.95
CA THR A 237 12.81 9.98 4.83
C THR A 237 12.51 9.00 5.95
N THR A 238 11.81 9.42 6.99
CA THR A 238 11.43 8.60 8.15
C THR A 238 9.98 8.09 8.06
N TYR A 239 9.25 8.47 7.00
CA TYR A 239 7.88 8.02 6.82
C TYR A 239 7.83 6.49 6.66
N GLY A 240 6.98 5.83 7.45
CA GLY A 240 6.90 4.37 7.46
C GLY A 240 7.78 3.67 8.49
N GLU A 241 8.67 4.42 9.17
CA GLU A 241 9.47 3.91 10.30
C GLU A 241 8.67 4.05 11.60
N ASN A 242 8.49 2.94 12.31
CA ASN A 242 7.81 2.91 13.61
C ASN A 242 8.80 3.18 14.76
N ASP A 243 8.33 3.73 15.88
CA ASP A 243 9.08 3.89 17.14
C ASP A 243 8.33 3.19 18.27
N PHE A 244 8.37 1.85 18.26
CA PHE A 244 7.66 1.01 19.21
C PHE A 244 8.33 1.00 20.59
N THR A 245 7.53 1.13 21.64
CA THR A 245 7.91 0.98 23.03
C THR A 245 6.89 0.06 23.71
N ASP A 246 7.34 -1.07 24.24
CA ASP A 246 6.54 -1.91 25.15
C ASP A 246 6.36 -1.18 26.48
N ASN A 247 5.11 -0.99 26.90
CA ASN A 247 4.76 -0.29 28.13
C ASN A 247 4.82 -1.21 29.37
N GLY A 248 5.00 -2.53 29.18
CA GLY A 248 5.07 -3.52 30.25
C GLY A 248 3.74 -3.84 30.92
N ASP A 249 2.62 -3.40 30.33
CA ASP A 249 1.26 -3.57 30.83
C ASP A 249 0.32 -4.26 29.83
N GLY A 250 0.87 -4.87 28.78
CA GLY A 250 0.12 -5.48 27.67
C GLY A 250 -0.22 -4.52 26.53
N THR A 251 0.39 -3.33 26.50
CA THR A 251 0.25 -2.35 25.42
C THR A 251 1.60 -1.95 24.81
N ILE A 252 1.57 -1.56 23.53
CA ILE A 252 2.73 -1.07 22.79
C ILE A 252 2.42 0.33 22.28
N THR A 253 3.28 1.30 22.58
CA THR A 253 3.18 2.65 22.04
C THR A 253 4.06 2.79 20.82
N ASP A 254 3.51 3.31 19.72
CA ASP A 254 4.25 3.78 18.56
C ASP A 254 4.29 5.31 18.56
N LYS A 255 5.44 5.89 18.90
CA LYS A 255 5.60 7.35 18.95
C LYS A 255 5.64 7.98 17.57
N ALA A 256 5.98 7.22 16.51
CA ALA A 256 6.05 7.74 15.16
C ALA A 256 4.64 8.02 14.59
N THR A 257 3.65 7.23 15.00
CA THR A 257 2.24 7.34 14.57
C THR A 257 1.33 7.97 15.62
N ASN A 258 1.81 8.16 16.85
CA ASN A 258 1.02 8.55 18.04
C ASN A 258 -0.12 7.58 18.37
N LEU A 259 0.10 6.30 18.10
CA LEU A 259 -0.86 5.24 18.39
C LEU A 259 -0.36 4.36 19.53
N MET A 260 -1.31 3.80 20.28
CA MET A 260 -1.07 2.74 21.24
C MET A 260 -1.89 1.52 20.83
N TRP A 261 -1.24 0.38 20.83
CA TRP A 261 -1.78 -0.89 20.36
C TRP A 261 -1.89 -1.88 21.51
N MET A 262 -2.88 -2.75 21.45
CA MET A 262 -2.87 -3.98 22.25
C MET A 262 -1.70 -4.86 21.80
N GLN A 263 -0.97 -5.41 22.76
CA GLN A 263 0.15 -6.33 22.50
C GLN A 263 -0.31 -7.71 22.04
N ASP A 264 -1.45 -8.19 22.56
CA ASP A 264 -2.11 -9.42 22.12
C ASP A 264 -3.23 -9.12 21.10
N ASP A 265 -3.52 -10.09 20.24
CA ASP A 265 -4.76 -10.11 19.45
C ASP A 265 -5.93 -10.78 20.22
N ASN A 266 -7.11 -10.83 19.61
CA ASN A 266 -8.29 -11.41 20.23
C ASN A 266 -8.33 -12.96 20.26
N GLY A 267 -7.32 -13.64 19.69
CA GLY A 267 -7.16 -15.09 19.77
C GLY A 267 -8.06 -15.95 18.86
N ALA A 268 -9.03 -15.36 18.17
CA ALA A 268 -9.90 -16.08 17.23
C ALA A 268 -10.52 -15.15 16.17
N GLY A 269 -10.85 -15.70 15.01
CA GLY A 269 -11.56 -14.95 13.97
C GLY A 269 -13.01 -14.65 14.35
N VAL A 270 -13.49 -13.45 14.01
CA VAL A 270 -14.86 -12.98 14.26
C VAL A 270 -15.45 -12.33 13.02
N TYR A 271 -16.77 -12.20 12.94
CA TYR A 271 -17.41 -11.39 11.90
C TYR A 271 -17.05 -9.91 12.07
N TRP A 272 -17.19 -9.15 10.98
CA TRP A 272 -16.78 -7.74 10.99
C TRP A 272 -17.61 -6.88 11.96
N GLU A 273 -18.93 -7.08 12.04
CA GLU A 273 -19.79 -6.39 13.01
C GLU A 273 -19.44 -6.75 14.46
N GLU A 274 -19.04 -8.00 14.70
CA GLU A 274 -18.59 -8.47 16.01
C GLU A 274 -17.24 -7.84 16.38
N ALA A 275 -16.34 -7.61 15.40
CA ALA A 275 -15.08 -6.92 15.62
C ALA A 275 -15.28 -5.47 16.07
N LEU A 276 -16.20 -4.74 15.43
CA LEU A 276 -16.60 -3.40 15.84
C LEU A 276 -17.16 -3.41 17.27
N THR A 277 -18.11 -4.32 17.53
CA THR A 277 -18.74 -4.45 18.85
C THR A 277 -17.73 -4.83 19.93
N TYR A 278 -16.79 -5.72 19.63
CA TYR A 278 -15.72 -6.12 20.53
C TYR A 278 -14.86 -4.93 20.93
N ALA A 279 -14.43 -4.12 19.95
CA ALA A 279 -13.59 -2.95 20.18
C ALA A 279 -14.26 -1.92 21.12
N GLU A 280 -15.51 -1.56 20.83
CA GLU A 280 -16.25 -0.51 21.57
C GLU A 280 -16.59 -0.88 23.02
N ASN A 281 -16.55 -2.17 23.35
CA ASN A 281 -16.80 -2.68 24.70
C ASN A 281 -15.50 -3.10 25.42
N PHE A 282 -14.33 -2.85 24.81
CA PHE A 282 -13.07 -3.29 25.36
C PHE A 282 -12.49 -2.26 26.33
N GLU A 283 -12.24 -2.70 27.57
CA GLU A 283 -11.55 -1.91 28.59
C GLU A 283 -10.29 -2.64 29.04
N TYR A 284 -9.14 -1.99 28.91
CA TYR A 284 -7.86 -2.59 29.28
C TYR A 284 -6.80 -1.53 29.60
N ALA A 285 -5.85 -1.87 30.48
CA ALA A 285 -4.79 -0.97 30.95
C ALA A 285 -5.28 0.41 31.45
N GLY A 286 -6.53 0.48 31.94
CA GLY A 286 -7.15 1.71 32.41
C GLY A 286 -7.74 2.60 31.30
N TYR A 287 -7.81 2.12 30.06
CA TYR A 287 -8.37 2.81 28.90
C TYR A 287 -9.67 2.18 28.44
N THR A 288 -10.58 3.02 27.94
CA THR A 288 -11.92 2.65 27.46
C THR A 288 -12.20 3.20 26.05
N ASP A 289 -11.18 3.76 25.40
CA ASP A 289 -11.20 4.38 24.08
C ASP A 289 -10.48 3.51 23.04
N TRP A 290 -10.42 2.21 23.29
CA TRP A 290 -9.97 1.23 22.30
C TRP A 290 -10.95 1.16 21.15
N ARG A 291 -10.43 1.06 19.93
CA ARG A 291 -11.21 0.95 18.71
C ARG A 291 -10.57 -0.03 17.74
N LEU A 292 -11.35 -0.46 16.76
CA LEU A 292 -10.83 -1.18 15.61
C LEU A 292 -10.00 -0.19 14.76
N PRO A 293 -8.75 -0.52 14.37
CA PRO A 293 -7.93 0.36 13.54
C PRO A 293 -8.55 0.51 12.16
N ASP A 294 -8.35 1.66 11.53
CA ASP A 294 -8.58 1.73 10.09
C ASP A 294 -7.50 0.94 9.33
N VAL A 295 -7.74 0.68 8.05
CA VAL A 295 -6.85 -0.19 7.26
C VAL A 295 -5.45 0.39 7.09
N LYS A 296 -5.28 1.72 7.12
CA LYS A 296 -3.99 2.39 6.98
C LYS A 296 -3.22 2.38 8.30
N GLU A 297 -3.91 2.53 9.42
CA GLU A 297 -3.36 2.26 10.76
C GLU A 297 -2.93 0.81 10.89
N LEU A 298 -3.76 -0.15 10.47
CA LEU A 298 -3.42 -1.57 10.53
C LEU A 298 -2.23 -1.92 9.61
N GLN A 299 -2.13 -1.30 8.45
CA GLN A 299 -0.98 -1.47 7.56
C GLN A 299 0.31 -0.88 8.15
N SER A 300 0.21 0.14 9.01
CA SER A 300 1.38 0.82 9.57
C SER A 300 2.27 -0.07 10.43
N ILE A 301 1.70 -1.13 11.04
CA ILE A 301 2.42 -2.10 11.87
C ILE A 301 2.94 -3.32 11.08
N VAL A 302 2.73 -3.37 9.77
CA VAL A 302 3.30 -4.42 8.92
C VAL A 302 4.82 -4.23 8.84
N ASP A 303 5.55 -5.30 9.13
CA ASP A 303 6.97 -5.42 8.86
C ASP A 303 7.17 -6.26 7.58
N TYR A 304 7.36 -5.57 6.46
CA TYR A 304 7.58 -6.19 5.15
C TYR A 304 8.90 -6.96 5.02
N THR A 305 9.77 -6.92 6.03
CA THR A 305 11.00 -7.74 6.08
C THR A 305 10.76 -9.13 6.68
N ARG A 306 9.54 -9.41 7.15
CA ARG A 306 9.17 -10.62 7.88
C ARG A 306 8.05 -11.37 7.18
N SER A 307 8.06 -12.69 7.32
CA SER A 307 7.01 -13.55 6.78
C SER A 307 7.05 -14.93 7.45
N PRO A 308 5.98 -15.73 7.29
CA PRO A 308 5.96 -17.09 7.78
C PRO A 308 7.06 -17.99 7.18
N GLY A 309 7.42 -17.83 5.90
CA GLY A 309 8.45 -18.67 5.28
C GLY A 309 9.89 -18.15 5.43
N THR A 310 10.09 -16.85 5.66
CA THR A 310 11.44 -16.27 5.81
C THR A 310 11.87 -16.23 7.27
N THR A 311 11.03 -15.69 8.15
CA THR A 311 11.37 -15.43 9.55
C THR A 311 10.63 -16.34 10.53
N HIS A 312 9.76 -17.23 10.05
CA HIS A 312 8.91 -18.10 10.89
C HIS A 312 8.09 -17.29 11.89
N SER A 313 7.56 -16.14 11.43
CA SER A 313 6.76 -15.23 12.24
C SER A 313 5.70 -14.55 11.39
N ALA A 314 4.74 -13.91 12.05
CA ALA A 314 3.88 -12.92 11.40
C ALA A 314 4.73 -11.79 10.79
N ALA A 315 4.18 -11.11 9.78
CA ALA A 315 4.76 -9.92 9.15
C ALA A 315 4.57 -8.66 10.02
N MET A 316 5.02 -8.71 11.28
CA MET A 316 4.94 -7.63 12.27
C MET A 316 6.14 -7.67 13.20
N ASP A 317 6.38 -6.57 13.92
CA ASP A 317 7.44 -6.48 14.93
C ASP A 317 7.26 -7.56 16.03
N PRO A 318 8.34 -8.24 16.50
CA PRO A 318 8.26 -9.25 17.55
C PRO A 318 7.71 -8.80 18.91
N LEU A 319 7.57 -7.50 19.15
CA LEU A 319 6.89 -7.00 20.34
C LEU A 319 5.41 -7.40 20.36
N PHE A 320 4.78 -7.54 19.19
CA PHE A 320 3.39 -7.97 19.08
C PHE A 320 3.29 -9.49 19.16
N HIS A 321 2.41 -10.00 20.03
CA HIS A 321 2.05 -11.41 20.04
C HIS A 321 0.96 -11.64 19.00
N CYS A 322 1.19 -12.58 18.08
CA CYS A 322 0.22 -12.96 17.06
C CYS A 322 -0.16 -14.42 17.21
N THR A 323 -1.46 -14.69 17.30
CA THR A 323 -2.00 -16.04 17.39
C THR A 323 -1.67 -16.83 16.12
N GLU A 324 -1.11 -18.03 16.29
CA GLU A 324 -0.91 -18.96 15.19
C GLU A 324 -2.22 -19.67 14.83
N MET A 325 -2.41 -19.91 13.54
CA MET A 325 -3.54 -20.66 12.99
C MET A 325 -3.08 -21.68 11.95
N ILE A 326 -3.98 -22.56 11.54
CA ILE A 326 -3.76 -23.46 10.40
C ILE A 326 -4.45 -22.86 9.18
N ASN A 327 -3.66 -22.57 8.13
CA ASN A 327 -4.17 -22.00 6.89
C ASN A 327 -4.90 -23.05 6.02
N GLU A 328 -5.41 -22.58 4.88
CA GLU A 328 -6.19 -23.36 3.93
C GLU A 328 -5.39 -24.52 3.31
N ALA A 329 -4.05 -24.43 3.30
CA ALA A 329 -3.13 -25.47 2.88
C ALA A 329 -2.76 -26.47 4.00
N GLY A 330 -3.33 -26.34 5.21
CA GLY A 330 -3.01 -27.19 6.36
C GLY A 330 -1.67 -26.88 7.03
N GLN A 331 -1.12 -25.68 6.81
CA GLN A 331 0.17 -25.25 7.35
C GLN A 331 0.00 -24.31 8.54
N SER A 332 0.98 -24.29 9.45
CA SER A 332 1.07 -23.23 10.46
C SER A 332 1.30 -21.88 9.78
N ASP A 333 0.52 -20.89 10.19
CA ASP A 333 0.46 -19.56 9.61
C ASP A 333 -0.12 -18.54 10.61
N TYR A 334 -0.30 -17.30 10.16
CA TYR A 334 -0.87 -16.21 10.93
C TYR A 334 -2.13 -15.64 10.27
N PRO A 335 -3.03 -15.04 11.05
CA PRO A 335 -4.33 -14.62 10.55
C PRO A 335 -4.27 -13.35 9.72
N PHE A 336 -5.43 -13.05 9.12
CA PHE A 336 -5.72 -11.73 8.59
C PHE A 336 -6.49 -10.96 9.67
N PHE A 337 -6.32 -9.64 9.67
CA PHE A 337 -6.89 -8.78 10.69
C PHE A 337 -7.90 -7.82 10.08
N TRP A 338 -9.08 -7.75 10.68
CA TRP A 338 -10.08 -6.77 10.30
C TRP A 338 -9.61 -5.34 10.55
N SER A 339 -9.98 -4.46 9.63
CA SER A 339 -9.98 -3.01 9.87
C SER A 339 -11.41 -2.50 10.00
N SER A 340 -11.58 -1.26 10.49
CA SER A 340 -12.87 -0.55 10.50
C SER A 340 -13.33 -0.07 9.11
N THR A 341 -12.55 -0.34 8.07
CA THR A 341 -12.73 0.22 6.73
C THR A 341 -13.53 -0.71 5.83
N THR A 342 -14.60 -0.20 5.24
CA THR A 342 -15.33 -0.89 4.20
C THR A 342 -14.55 -0.82 2.89
N HIS A 343 -14.43 -1.93 2.17
CA HIS A 343 -13.92 -1.90 0.80
C HIS A 343 -15.12 -1.87 -0.15
N SER A 344 -15.44 -0.68 -0.66
CA SER A 344 -16.67 -0.50 -1.42
C SER A 344 -16.55 -1.05 -2.84
N ASN A 345 -17.61 -1.65 -3.36
CA ASN A 345 -17.67 -2.25 -4.68
C ASN A 345 -18.82 -1.63 -5.51
N TRP A 346 -18.66 -1.56 -6.83
CA TRP A 346 -19.64 -0.91 -7.72
C TRP A 346 -21.02 -1.60 -7.81
N THR A 347 -21.14 -2.83 -7.29
CA THR A 347 -22.40 -3.59 -7.31
C THR A 347 -23.48 -2.97 -6.41
N ASN A 348 -24.70 -3.53 -6.47
CA ASN A 348 -25.80 -3.14 -5.59
C ASN A 348 -25.58 -3.48 -4.11
N MET A 349 -24.52 -4.21 -3.78
CA MET A 349 -24.11 -4.56 -2.42
C MET A 349 -22.78 -3.87 -2.09
N ALA A 350 -22.72 -2.57 -2.33
CA ALA A 350 -21.50 -1.78 -2.26
C ALA A 350 -20.76 -1.80 -0.91
N GLY A 351 -21.40 -2.25 0.17
CA GLY A 351 -20.81 -2.34 1.51
C GLY A 351 -20.52 -3.75 1.99
N ASN A 352 -20.65 -4.78 1.15
CA ASN A 352 -20.59 -6.18 1.59
C ASN A 352 -19.20 -6.67 1.98
N HIS A 353 -18.13 -5.95 1.63
CA HIS A 353 -16.76 -6.31 1.99
C HIS A 353 -16.14 -5.29 2.96
N ALA A 354 -15.33 -5.77 3.88
CA ALA A 354 -14.45 -4.95 4.71
C ALA A 354 -13.00 -5.22 4.35
N ALA A 355 -12.14 -4.23 4.52
CA ALA A 355 -10.73 -4.36 4.27
C ALA A 355 -10.02 -5.07 5.44
N TYR A 356 -9.05 -5.91 5.10
CA TYR A 356 -8.16 -6.58 6.05
C TYR A 356 -6.71 -6.45 5.62
N VAL A 357 -5.79 -6.67 6.58
CA VAL A 357 -4.36 -6.83 6.31
C VAL A 357 -3.94 -8.26 6.67
N SER A 358 -3.17 -8.90 5.79
CA SER A 358 -2.64 -10.25 6.00
C SER A 358 -1.31 -10.21 6.74
N PHE A 359 -1.25 -10.75 7.96
CA PHE A 359 0.02 -10.89 8.69
C PHE A 359 0.66 -12.27 8.51
N GLY A 360 -0.12 -13.25 8.04
CA GLY A 360 0.35 -14.51 7.47
C GLY A 360 0.30 -14.54 5.94
N ARG A 361 0.50 -15.71 5.34
CA ARG A 361 0.50 -15.89 3.87
C ARG A 361 -0.86 -15.53 3.27
N ALA A 362 -0.86 -14.81 2.15
CA ALA A 362 -2.06 -14.41 1.45
C ALA A 362 -2.33 -15.39 0.30
N LEU A 363 -3.00 -16.50 0.65
CA LEU A 363 -3.16 -17.66 -0.21
C LEU A 363 -4.21 -17.46 -1.32
N GLY A 364 -4.01 -18.21 -2.40
CA GLY A 364 -4.93 -18.38 -3.51
C GLY A 364 -4.86 -19.79 -4.06
N TYR A 365 -5.96 -20.30 -4.59
CA TYR A 365 -6.11 -21.66 -5.09
C TYR A 365 -5.85 -21.70 -6.61
N MET A 366 -4.63 -22.05 -6.98
CA MET A 366 -4.16 -22.16 -8.37
C MET A 366 -3.85 -23.63 -8.71
N SER A 367 -4.87 -24.48 -8.65
CA SER A 367 -4.77 -25.97 -8.63
C SER A 367 -4.26 -26.56 -7.30
N ASP A 368 -3.62 -25.74 -6.48
CA ASP A 368 -3.29 -25.99 -5.08
C ASP A 368 -3.24 -24.62 -4.35
N TRP A 369 -3.25 -24.63 -3.02
CA TRP A 369 -3.08 -23.41 -2.23
C TRP A 369 -1.64 -22.92 -2.27
N VAL A 370 -1.47 -21.69 -2.77
CA VAL A 370 -0.17 -21.03 -2.93
C VAL A 370 -0.23 -19.61 -2.40
N ASP A 371 0.86 -19.13 -1.83
CA ASP A 371 0.96 -17.72 -1.41
C ASP A 371 1.13 -16.84 -2.65
N VAL A 372 0.03 -16.20 -3.06
CA VAL A 372 -0.05 -15.45 -4.32
C VAL A 372 0.14 -13.96 -4.13
N HIS A 373 -0.07 -13.44 -2.91
CA HIS A 373 0.06 -12.01 -2.63
C HIS A 373 1.06 -11.67 -1.52
N GLY A 374 1.49 -12.65 -0.71
CA GLY A 374 2.46 -12.45 0.36
C GLY A 374 1.90 -11.88 1.67
N ALA A 375 2.57 -12.21 2.78
CA ALA A 375 2.31 -11.58 4.07
C ALA A 375 2.65 -10.09 4.03
N GLY A 376 1.69 -9.24 4.38
CA GLY A 376 1.71 -7.79 4.22
C GLY A 376 0.73 -7.28 3.14
N ALA A 377 0.05 -8.17 2.41
CA ALA A 377 -1.02 -7.79 1.50
C ALA A 377 -2.21 -7.16 2.23
N GLN A 378 -2.88 -6.23 1.56
CA GLN A 378 -4.12 -5.62 2.02
C GLN A 378 -5.21 -5.89 1.01
N ARG A 379 -6.30 -6.50 1.48
CA ARG A 379 -7.40 -6.94 0.65
C ARG A 379 -8.71 -6.77 1.38
N SER A 380 -9.72 -7.56 1.01
CA SER A 380 -11.07 -7.44 1.51
C SER A 380 -11.78 -8.79 1.51
N ASP A 381 -12.58 -9.02 2.53
CA ASP A 381 -13.41 -10.22 2.68
C ASP A 381 -14.88 -9.80 2.85
N PRO A 382 -15.85 -10.67 2.51
CA PRO A 382 -17.25 -10.47 2.87
C PRO A 382 -17.39 -10.28 4.39
N LYS A 383 -18.21 -9.33 4.82
CA LYS A 383 -18.44 -9.04 6.25
C LYS A 383 -19.22 -10.15 6.97
N THR A 384 -19.98 -10.94 6.22
CA THR A 384 -20.83 -12.04 6.69
C THR A 384 -20.86 -13.17 5.67
N GLY A 385 -21.23 -14.38 6.10
CA GLY A 385 -21.36 -15.55 5.24
C GLY A 385 -20.68 -16.78 5.85
N ASP A 386 -20.47 -17.80 5.04
CA ASP A 386 -19.74 -19.02 5.42
C ASP A 386 -18.51 -19.19 4.51
N PRO A 387 -17.28 -19.26 5.07
CA PRO A 387 -16.06 -19.53 4.29
C PRO A 387 -16.11 -20.84 3.49
N ALA A 388 -16.92 -21.81 3.93
CA ALA A 388 -17.10 -23.07 3.21
C ALA A 388 -17.70 -22.87 1.80
N ASP A 389 -18.43 -21.77 1.57
CA ASP A 389 -18.94 -21.39 0.25
C ASP A 389 -17.80 -21.02 -0.72
N PHE A 390 -16.59 -20.78 -0.21
CA PHE A 390 -15.38 -20.41 -0.93
C PHE A 390 -14.27 -21.47 -0.78
N SER A 391 -14.64 -22.75 -0.83
CA SER A 391 -13.69 -23.89 -0.69
C SER A 391 -12.47 -23.89 -1.64
N THR A 392 -12.51 -23.10 -2.73
CA THR A 392 -11.40 -22.89 -3.67
C THR A 392 -11.10 -21.40 -3.87
N GLY A 393 -11.45 -20.60 -2.86
CA GLY A 393 -11.34 -19.15 -2.85
C GLY A 393 -12.21 -18.44 -3.89
N PHE A 394 -11.88 -17.18 -4.18
CA PHE A 394 -12.65 -16.31 -5.05
C PHE A 394 -11.76 -15.49 -6.00
N GLY A 395 -12.29 -15.17 -7.18
CA GLY A 395 -11.59 -14.36 -8.18
C GLY A 395 -10.53 -15.14 -8.98
N PRO A 396 -9.77 -14.45 -9.86
CA PRO A 396 -8.92 -15.09 -10.85
C PRO A 396 -7.81 -15.99 -10.30
N GLN A 397 -7.35 -15.72 -9.06
CA GLN A 397 -6.30 -16.48 -8.39
C GLN A 397 -6.85 -17.42 -7.30
N GLY A 398 -8.18 -17.57 -7.20
CA GLY A 398 -8.82 -18.41 -6.18
C GLY A 398 -8.49 -17.94 -4.77
N ASP A 399 -8.55 -16.64 -4.53
CA ASP A 399 -8.07 -16.01 -3.31
C ASP A 399 -8.82 -16.50 -2.07
N ALA A 400 -8.10 -16.83 -1.00
CA ALA A 400 -8.69 -17.32 0.24
C ALA A 400 -9.69 -16.29 0.82
N ILE A 401 -10.89 -16.77 1.15
CA ILE A 401 -11.94 -15.99 1.79
C ILE A 401 -12.17 -16.56 3.18
N ARG A 402 -11.84 -15.78 4.21
CA ARG A 402 -11.86 -16.25 5.60
C ARG A 402 -13.09 -15.82 6.35
N ILE A 403 -13.62 -14.62 6.10
CA ILE A 403 -14.80 -13.98 6.74
C ILE A 403 -14.66 -13.79 8.26
N TYR A 404 -14.15 -14.79 8.98
CA TYR A 404 -13.69 -14.72 10.34
C TYR A 404 -12.24 -14.23 10.36
N ASN A 405 -12.04 -12.93 10.52
CA ASN A 405 -10.72 -12.32 10.66
C ASN A 405 -10.49 -11.87 12.10
N TYR A 406 -9.22 -11.78 12.49
CA TYR A 406 -8.79 -11.46 13.85
C TYR A 406 -8.82 -9.96 14.09
N VAL A 407 -8.64 -9.55 15.34
CA VAL A 407 -8.70 -8.15 15.74
C VAL A 407 -7.52 -7.81 16.62
N ARG A 408 -6.90 -6.65 16.34
CA ARG A 408 -5.94 -5.99 17.23
C ARG A 408 -6.41 -4.56 17.42
N LEU A 409 -6.67 -4.20 18.66
CA LEU A 409 -7.23 -2.90 19.00
C LEU A 409 -6.14 -1.83 19.05
N VAL A 410 -6.55 -0.61 18.70
CA VAL A 410 -5.71 0.57 18.73
C VAL A 410 -6.43 1.69 19.47
N ARG A 411 -5.68 2.64 20.00
CA ARG A 411 -6.16 3.93 20.47
C ARG A 411 -5.16 5.02 20.11
N THR A 412 -5.63 6.26 20.06
CA THR A 412 -4.78 7.42 19.80
C THR A 412 -4.24 7.96 21.12
N ILE A 413 -2.94 8.25 21.18
CA ILE A 413 -2.31 8.84 22.36
C ILE A 413 -2.54 10.35 22.31
N GLN A 414 -3.09 10.93 23.38
CA GLN A 414 -3.13 12.38 23.54
C GLN A 414 -1.78 12.86 24.08
N ASN A 415 -1.14 13.78 23.36
CA ASN A 415 0.09 14.46 23.79
C ASN A 415 -0.13 15.38 24.98
#